data_AF-A0AAW4W847-F1
#
_entry.id   AF-A0AAW4W847-F1
#
_cell.length_a   1.000
_cell.length_b   1.000
_cell.length_c   1.000
_cell.angle_alpha   90.00
_cell.angle_beta   90.00
_cell.angle_gamma   90.00
#
_symmetry.space_group_name_H-M   'P 1'
#
loop_
_entity.id
_entity.type
_entity.pdbx_description
1 polymer ?
#
loop_
_entity_poly.entity_id
_entity_poly.type
_entity_poly.pdbx_seq_one_letter_code
_entity_poly.pdbx_strand_id
1 'polypeptide(L)'
;MGKEWIKTKETGQLFLEKIIVSFDVPILFVCNDFENRKYLCLNVDEEAGTTVIAETDNRTLISMLNNQVTMENVFRNSLGNKIIIAEFDCKKNEIVSTVQDAKKIDSDLLPEKGAFLELSNKVISEYILFLSRQLIKVEVEEFFENGTITVKQSQFHKYFSSSNEEVISYRNLKLEDVKKTCSYEIDNGKRMIA
;
A
#
# COMPACT_ATOMS: atom_id res chain seq x y z
N MET A 1 15.01 -2.26 -5.97
CA MET A 1 13.86 -2.90 -6.66
C MET A 1 13.91 -4.38 -6.39
N GLY A 2 12.76 -4.99 -6.08
CA GLY A 2 12.64 -6.44 -5.86
C GLY A 2 12.76 -7.23 -7.16
N LYS A 3 12.74 -8.56 -7.05
CA LYS A 3 12.69 -9.46 -8.22
C LYS A 3 11.33 -9.28 -8.93
N GLU A 4 11.33 -9.20 -10.25
CA GLU A 4 10.08 -9.21 -11.03
C GLU A 4 9.27 -10.47 -10.73
N TRP A 5 7.96 -10.32 -10.52
CA TRP A 5 7.06 -11.41 -10.19
C TRP A 5 6.03 -11.65 -11.28
N ILE A 6 5.07 -10.73 -11.45
CA ILE A 6 3.99 -10.89 -12.43
C ILE A 6 3.72 -9.58 -13.16
N LYS A 7 3.25 -9.66 -14.40
CA LYS A 7 2.71 -8.51 -15.13
C LYS A 7 1.26 -8.78 -15.50
N THR A 8 0.36 -7.93 -14.99
CA THR A 8 -1.06 -7.97 -15.35
C THR A 8 -1.48 -6.66 -16.04
N LYS A 9 -2.66 -6.64 -16.65
CA LYS A 9 -3.20 -5.42 -17.25
C LYS A 9 -3.65 -4.41 -16.18
N GLU A 10 -4.04 -4.92 -15.02
CA GLU A 10 -4.64 -4.18 -13.92
C GLU A 10 -3.60 -3.49 -13.05
N THR A 11 -2.50 -4.17 -12.73
CA THR A 11 -1.44 -3.65 -11.84
C THR A 11 -0.20 -3.17 -12.59
N GLY A 12 -0.05 -3.55 -13.86
CA GLY A 12 1.24 -3.49 -14.53
C GLY A 12 2.22 -4.52 -13.94
N GLN A 13 3.51 -4.19 -13.94
CA GLN A 13 4.56 -5.07 -13.39
C GLN A 13 4.59 -4.98 -11.86
N LEU A 14 4.46 -6.14 -11.21
CA LEU A 14 4.68 -6.32 -9.79
C LEU A 14 6.08 -6.90 -9.53
N PHE A 15 6.66 -6.45 -8.42
CA PHE A 15 7.94 -6.91 -7.90
C PHE A 15 7.72 -7.54 -6.53
N LEU A 16 8.41 -8.65 -6.26
CA LEU A 16 8.37 -9.31 -4.96
C LEU A 16 9.06 -8.44 -3.91
N GLU A 17 8.32 -8.04 -2.88
CA GLU A 17 8.84 -7.28 -1.74
C GLU A 17 9.18 -8.20 -0.57
N LYS A 18 8.25 -9.07 -0.18
CA LYS A 18 8.42 -9.92 1.00
C LYS A 18 7.64 -11.22 0.89
N ILE A 19 8.31 -12.35 1.07
CA ILE A 19 7.64 -13.62 1.32
C ILE A 19 7.28 -13.69 2.81
N ILE A 20 5.99 -13.91 3.11
CA ILE A 20 5.48 -14.06 4.48
C ILE A 20 5.44 -15.54 4.84
N VAL A 21 4.81 -16.35 4.00
CA VAL A 21 4.68 -17.81 4.16
C VAL A 21 5.21 -18.49 2.91
N SER A 22 6.07 -19.48 3.10
CA SER A 22 6.58 -20.35 2.03
C SER A 22 6.74 -21.77 2.53
N PHE A 23 6.49 -22.72 1.64
CA PHE A 23 6.96 -24.10 1.77
C PHE A 23 8.01 -24.32 0.67
N ASP A 24 7.69 -25.13 -0.35
CA ASP A 24 8.55 -25.28 -1.54
C ASP A 24 8.45 -24.07 -2.48
N VAL A 25 7.28 -23.42 -2.48
CA VAL A 25 7.02 -22.15 -3.18
C VAL A 25 6.42 -21.11 -2.22
N PRO A 26 6.48 -19.80 -2.57
CA PRO A 26 5.77 -18.77 -1.81
C PRO A 26 4.27 -19.04 -1.83
N ILE A 27 3.62 -19.03 -0.66
CA ILE A 27 2.16 -19.16 -0.53
C ILE A 27 1.55 -17.78 -0.35
N LEU A 28 2.02 -17.04 0.66
CA LEU A 28 1.54 -15.70 0.99
C LEU A 28 2.71 -14.72 0.97
N PHE A 29 2.60 -13.67 0.17
CA PHE A 29 3.69 -12.71 -0.03
C PHE A 29 3.16 -11.33 -0.41
N VAL A 30 4.00 -10.32 -0.21
CA VAL A 30 3.73 -8.93 -0.58
C VAL A 30 4.52 -8.58 -1.82
N CYS A 31 3.83 -7.99 -2.78
CA CYS A 31 4.39 -7.35 -3.94
C CYS A 31 4.19 -5.84 -3.90
N ASN A 32 5.00 -5.12 -4.67
CA ASN A 32 4.77 -3.73 -4.98
C ASN A 32 4.89 -3.46 -6.48
N ASP A 33 4.24 -2.41 -6.96
CA ASP A 33 4.44 -1.91 -8.33
C ASP A 33 5.49 -0.79 -8.36
N PHE A 34 5.65 -0.17 -9.53
CA PHE A 34 6.59 0.93 -9.74
C PHE A 34 6.24 2.20 -8.94
N GLU A 35 4.97 2.38 -8.56
CA GLU A 35 4.50 3.48 -7.69
C GLU A 35 4.60 3.11 -6.20
N ASN A 36 5.12 1.92 -5.90
CA ASN A 36 5.24 1.37 -4.56
C ASN A 36 3.88 1.15 -3.86
N ARG A 37 2.79 1.00 -4.62
CA ARG A 37 1.51 0.49 -4.09
C ARG A 37 1.70 -0.97 -3.66
N LYS A 38 1.06 -1.37 -2.56
CA LYS A 38 1.25 -2.70 -1.98
C LYS A 38 0.15 -3.64 -2.44
N TYR A 39 0.53 -4.89 -2.68
CA TYR A 39 -0.36 -5.96 -3.04
C TYR A 39 -0.07 -7.17 -2.19
N LEU A 40 -1.09 -7.73 -1.53
CA LEU A 40 -1.01 -9.03 -0.88
C LEU A 40 -1.38 -10.10 -1.90
N CYS A 41 -0.49 -11.05 -2.13
CA CYS A 41 -0.65 -12.13 -3.10
C CYS A 41 -0.75 -13.47 -2.36
N LEU A 42 -1.71 -14.29 -2.77
CA LEU A 42 -1.93 -15.65 -2.30
C LEU A 42 -1.94 -16.61 -3.48
N ASN A 43 -0.98 -17.53 -3.51
CA ASN A 43 -1.01 -18.65 -4.45
C ASN A 43 -1.99 -19.70 -3.91
N VAL A 44 -3.02 -20.02 -4.68
CA VAL A 44 -4.11 -20.93 -4.30
C VAL A 44 -3.96 -22.30 -4.94
N ASP A 45 -3.42 -22.34 -6.16
CA ASP A 45 -3.23 -23.57 -6.93
C ASP A 45 -1.85 -23.53 -7.60
N GLU A 46 -0.97 -24.46 -7.20
CA GLU A 46 0.37 -24.60 -7.76
C GLU A 46 0.36 -25.23 -9.16
N GLU A 47 -0.63 -26.08 -9.47
CA GLU A 47 -0.74 -26.73 -10.79
C GLU A 47 -1.27 -25.75 -11.84
N ALA A 48 -2.29 -24.97 -11.50
CA ALA A 48 -2.84 -23.93 -12.37
C ALA A 48 -2.03 -22.62 -12.33
N GLY A 49 -1.18 -22.44 -11.31
CA GLY A 49 -0.46 -21.19 -11.08
C GLY A 49 -1.39 -20.03 -10.71
N THR A 50 -2.53 -20.33 -10.06
CA THR A 50 -3.56 -19.33 -9.73
C THR A 50 -3.13 -18.50 -8.53
N THR A 51 -3.07 -17.19 -8.73
CA THR A 51 -2.77 -16.22 -7.67
C THR A 51 -3.90 -15.23 -7.48
N VAL A 52 -4.32 -15.04 -6.23
CA VAL A 52 -5.26 -14.01 -5.80
C VAL A 52 -4.48 -12.81 -5.30
N ILE A 53 -4.75 -11.63 -5.85
CA ILE A 53 -3.99 -10.40 -5.60
C ILE A 53 -4.94 -9.32 -5.09
N ALA A 54 -4.67 -8.81 -3.91
CA ALA A 54 -5.40 -7.72 -3.25
C ALA A 54 -4.51 -6.49 -3.12
N GLU A 55 -4.93 -5.34 -3.67
CA GLU A 55 -4.32 -4.07 -3.32
C GLU A 55 -4.58 -3.75 -1.85
N THR A 56 -3.54 -3.32 -1.13
CA THR A 56 -3.55 -3.08 0.32
C THR A 56 -2.61 -1.94 0.68
N ASP A 57 -2.51 -1.63 1.98
CA ASP A 57 -1.59 -0.62 2.49
C ASP A 57 -0.76 -1.14 3.67
N ASN A 58 0.25 -0.35 4.05
CA ASN A 58 1.14 -0.69 5.15
C ASN A 58 0.40 -0.87 6.48
N ARG A 59 -0.68 -0.12 6.74
CA ARG A 59 -1.43 -0.21 8.00
C ARG A 59 -2.15 -1.56 8.09
N THR A 60 -2.84 -1.93 7.02
CA THR A 60 -3.59 -3.18 6.91
C THR A 60 -2.66 -4.39 6.96
N LEU A 61 -1.51 -4.33 6.28
CA LEU A 61 -0.47 -5.36 6.37
C LEU A 61 0.07 -5.50 7.79
N ILE A 62 0.41 -4.40 8.46
CA ILE A 62 0.87 -4.41 9.87
C ILE A 62 -0.20 -5.02 10.78
N SER A 63 -1.48 -4.69 10.60
CA SER A 63 -2.56 -5.25 11.40
C SER A 63 -2.72 -6.76 11.17
N MET A 64 -2.59 -7.23 9.93
CA MET A 64 -2.61 -8.68 9.63
C MET A 64 -1.42 -9.39 10.29
N LEU A 65 -0.21 -8.86 10.13
CA LEU A 65 1.02 -9.43 10.68
C LEU A 65 1.08 -9.42 12.22
N ASN A 66 0.27 -8.57 12.88
CA ASN A 66 0.12 -8.52 14.33
C ASN A 66 -1.15 -9.22 14.85
N ASN A 67 -1.82 -10.03 14.01
CA ASN A 67 -3.04 -10.76 14.37
C ASN A 67 -4.19 -9.87 14.85
N GLN A 68 -4.29 -8.64 14.32
CA GLN A 68 -5.38 -7.72 14.60
C GLN A 68 -6.53 -7.85 13.59
N VAL A 69 -6.21 -8.30 12.37
CA VAL A 69 -7.19 -8.65 11.34
C VAL A 69 -6.84 -10.03 10.76
N THR A 70 -7.85 -10.77 10.33
CA THR A 70 -7.66 -12.08 9.69
C THR A 70 -7.03 -11.90 8.30
N MET A 71 -6.40 -12.95 7.78
CA MET A 71 -5.82 -12.91 6.43
C MET A 71 -6.91 -12.67 5.37
N GLU A 72 -8.03 -13.39 5.47
CA GLU A 72 -9.20 -13.23 4.60
C GLU A 72 -9.73 -11.78 4.60
N ASN A 73 -9.74 -11.11 5.76
CA ASN A 73 -10.22 -9.73 5.88
C ASN A 73 -9.41 -8.75 5.03
N VAL A 74 -8.11 -9.00 4.82
CA VAL A 74 -7.29 -8.15 3.94
C VAL A 74 -7.75 -8.25 2.49
N PHE A 75 -8.03 -9.47 2.01
CA PHE A 75 -8.53 -9.68 0.65
C PHE A 75 -9.93 -9.07 0.47
N ARG A 76 -10.85 -9.35 1.40
CA ARG A 76 -12.24 -8.84 1.28
C ARG A 76 -12.36 -7.32 1.41
N ASN A 77 -11.40 -6.66 2.05
CA ASN A 77 -11.33 -5.21 2.17
C ASN A 77 -10.19 -4.61 1.33
N SER A 78 -9.85 -5.26 0.21
CA SER A 78 -8.88 -4.71 -0.72
C SER A 78 -9.25 -3.28 -1.15
N LEU A 79 -8.24 -2.43 -1.32
CA LEU A 79 -8.43 -1.05 -1.76
C LEU A 79 -9.16 -1.02 -3.10
N GLY A 80 -10.18 -0.17 -3.20
CA GLY A 80 -11.04 -0.10 -4.39
C GLY A 80 -12.05 -1.26 -4.53
N ASN A 81 -12.17 -2.15 -3.54
CA ASN A 81 -13.11 -3.29 -3.51
C ASN A 81 -12.96 -4.25 -4.70
N LYS A 82 -11.72 -4.44 -5.15
CA LYS A 82 -11.38 -5.29 -6.30
C LYS A 82 -10.35 -6.32 -5.90
N ILE A 83 -10.49 -7.52 -6.43
CA ILE A 83 -9.48 -8.58 -6.36
C ILE A 83 -9.11 -8.98 -7.78
N ILE A 84 -7.84 -9.22 -8.00
CA ILE A 84 -7.33 -9.72 -9.28
C ILE A 84 -7.02 -11.21 -9.10
N ILE A 85 -7.53 -12.03 -10.00
CA ILE A 85 -7.18 -13.45 -10.09
C ILE A 85 -6.33 -13.58 -11.35
N ALA A 86 -5.07 -13.97 -11.16
CA ALA A 86 -4.11 -14.18 -12.23
C ALA A 86 -3.77 -15.67 -12.35
N GLU A 87 -3.74 -16.17 -13.58
CA GLU A 87 -3.52 -17.57 -13.91
C GLU A 87 -2.57 -17.67 -15.11
N PHE A 88 -1.82 -18.77 -15.18
CA PHE A 88 -0.97 -19.04 -16.33
C PHE A 88 -1.74 -19.83 -17.40
N ASP A 89 -1.98 -19.21 -18.56
CA ASP A 89 -2.59 -19.88 -19.71
C ASP A 89 -1.51 -20.67 -20.46
N CYS A 90 -1.39 -21.97 -20.16
CA CYS A 90 -0.42 -22.87 -20.79
C CYS A 90 -0.52 -22.92 -22.32
N LYS A 91 -1.71 -22.66 -22.91
CA LYS A 91 -1.91 -22.72 -24.37
C LYS A 91 -1.34 -21.50 -25.05
N LYS A 92 -1.45 -20.33 -24.41
CA LYS A 92 -0.94 -19.06 -24.93
C LYS A 92 0.44 -18.71 -24.40
N ASN A 93 0.92 -19.45 -23.40
CA ASN A 93 2.17 -19.19 -22.70
C ASN A 93 2.22 -17.75 -22.16
N GLU A 94 1.09 -17.28 -21.61
CA GLU A 94 0.92 -15.93 -21.09
C GLU A 94 0.16 -15.95 -19.76
N ILE A 95 0.26 -14.84 -19.03
CA ILE A 95 -0.51 -14.63 -17.81
C ILE A 95 -1.82 -13.96 -18.20
N VAL A 96 -2.92 -14.60 -17.83
CA VAL A 96 -4.27 -14.05 -17.97
C VAL A 96 -4.77 -13.62 -16.59
N SER A 97 -5.52 -12.51 -16.55
CA SER A 97 -6.05 -11.98 -15.31
C SER A 97 -7.51 -11.56 -15.46
N THR A 98 -8.26 -11.68 -14.37
CA THR A 98 -9.63 -11.18 -14.25
C THR A 98 -9.79 -10.38 -12.97
N VAL A 99 -10.73 -9.43 -12.98
CA VAL A 99 -11.08 -8.63 -11.80
C VAL A 99 -12.43 -9.07 -11.27
N GLN A 100 -12.50 -9.30 -9.96
CA GLN A 100 -13.73 -9.60 -9.25
C GLN A 100 -13.98 -8.61 -8.10
N ASP A 101 -15.22 -8.57 -7.63
CA ASP A 101 -15.61 -7.83 -6.43
C ASP A 101 -15.03 -8.52 -5.19
N ALA A 102 -14.22 -7.81 -4.41
CA ALA A 102 -13.53 -8.33 -3.24
C ALA A 102 -14.48 -8.96 -2.21
N LYS A 103 -15.72 -8.48 -2.12
CA LYS A 103 -16.71 -9.00 -1.17
C LYS A 103 -17.43 -10.24 -1.65
N LYS A 104 -17.38 -10.53 -2.96
CA LYS A 104 -18.13 -11.62 -3.60
C LYS A 104 -17.25 -12.74 -4.13
N ILE A 105 -15.93 -12.58 -4.09
CA ILE A 105 -15.00 -13.65 -4.44
C ILE A 105 -15.30 -14.91 -3.64
N ASP A 106 -15.15 -16.05 -4.31
CA ASP A 106 -15.32 -17.37 -3.72
C ASP A 106 -14.41 -17.53 -2.50
N SER A 107 -14.97 -18.11 -1.44
CA SER A 107 -14.23 -18.31 -0.19
C SER A 107 -13.18 -19.40 -0.33
N ASP A 108 -13.36 -20.33 -1.27
CA ASP A 108 -12.40 -21.39 -1.56
C ASP A 108 -11.08 -20.85 -2.16
N LEU A 109 -11.10 -19.61 -2.68
CA LEU A 109 -9.91 -18.92 -3.19
C LEU A 109 -9.20 -18.07 -2.12
N LEU A 110 -9.71 -18.03 -0.89
CA LEU A 110 -9.19 -17.19 0.17
C LEU A 110 -8.59 -18.03 1.31
N PRO A 111 -7.79 -17.40 2.20
CA PRO A 111 -7.39 -18.06 3.44
C PRO A 111 -8.61 -18.48 4.25
N GLU A 112 -8.44 -19.51 5.07
CA GLU A 112 -9.51 -20.03 5.92
C GLU A 112 -10.20 -18.89 6.69
N LYS A 113 -11.53 -18.92 6.66
CA LYS A 113 -12.35 -17.89 7.27
C LYS A 113 -12.06 -17.80 8.77
N GLY A 114 -11.72 -16.59 9.23
CA GLY A 114 -11.39 -16.35 10.63
C GLY A 114 -9.93 -16.63 11.00
N ALA A 115 -9.11 -17.14 10.08
CA ALA A 115 -7.72 -17.46 10.37
C ALA A 115 -6.84 -16.20 10.49
N PHE A 116 -6.13 -16.10 11.61
CA PHE A 116 -5.06 -15.14 11.83
C PHE A 116 -3.72 -15.72 11.36
N LEU A 117 -2.72 -14.86 11.14
CA LEU A 117 -1.40 -15.30 10.76
C LEU A 117 -0.60 -15.72 12.00
N GLU A 118 -0.58 -17.01 12.31
CA GLU A 118 0.21 -17.55 13.42
C GLU A 118 1.70 -17.69 13.07
N LEU A 119 2.34 -16.59 12.66
CA LEU A 119 3.76 -16.56 12.33
C LEU A 119 4.45 -15.41 13.06
N SER A 120 5.26 -15.76 14.06
CA SER A 120 6.10 -14.82 14.79
C SER A 120 7.55 -15.24 14.72
N ASN A 121 8.37 -14.43 14.06
CA ASN A 121 9.82 -14.59 14.00
C ASN A 121 10.48 -13.24 13.73
N LYS A 122 11.81 -13.18 13.93
CA LYS A 122 12.60 -11.95 13.75
C LYS A 122 12.43 -11.32 12.35
N VAL A 123 12.32 -12.16 11.31
CA VAL A 123 12.20 -11.73 9.90
C VAL A 123 10.86 -11.02 9.65
N ILE A 124 9.79 -11.45 10.33
CA ILE A 124 8.48 -10.79 10.32
C ILE A 124 8.51 -9.52 11.17
N SER A 125 9.11 -9.55 12.37
CA SER A 125 9.21 -8.36 13.22
C SER A 125 9.99 -7.21 12.55
N GLU A 126 11.09 -7.53 11.86
CA GLU A 126 11.86 -6.57 11.06
C GLU A 126 11.03 -6.00 9.90
N TYR A 127 10.17 -6.82 9.29
CA TYR A 127 9.29 -6.36 8.22
C TYR A 127 8.18 -5.43 8.73
N ILE A 128 7.57 -5.74 9.88
CA ILE A 128 6.63 -4.82 10.55
C ILE A 128 7.30 -3.47 10.83
N LEU A 129 8.55 -3.47 11.32
CA LEU A 129 9.30 -2.23 11.55
C LEU A 129 9.56 -1.47 10.24
N PHE A 130 9.92 -2.18 9.17
CA PHE A 130 10.11 -1.59 7.83
C PHE A 130 8.82 -0.92 7.32
N LEU A 131 7.67 -1.60 7.39
CA LEU A 131 6.38 -1.04 7.01
C LEU A 131 6.02 0.17 7.87
N SER A 132 6.28 0.09 9.19
CA SER A 132 5.97 1.17 10.14
C SER A 132 6.76 2.44 9.87
N ARG A 133 8.00 2.33 9.39
CA ARG A 133 8.85 3.48 9.03
C ARG A 133 8.37 4.22 7.77
N GLN A 134 7.56 3.55 6.94
CA GLN A 134 6.96 4.15 5.76
C GLN A 134 5.61 4.82 6.05
N LEU A 135 5.07 4.65 7.26
CA LEU A 135 3.86 5.36 7.66
C LEU A 135 4.19 6.82 7.95
N ILE A 136 3.47 7.74 7.31
CA ILE A 136 3.49 9.15 7.68
C ILE A 136 2.81 9.28 9.03
N LYS A 137 3.54 9.78 10.03
CA LYS A 137 3.00 10.18 11.32
C LYS A 137 2.76 11.68 11.28
N VAL A 138 1.50 12.08 11.38
CA VAL A 138 1.13 13.47 11.63
C VAL A 138 0.75 13.56 13.09
N GLU A 139 1.62 14.18 13.90
CA GLU A 139 1.27 14.52 15.27
C GLU A 139 0.49 15.83 15.22
N VAL A 140 -0.78 15.76 15.64
CA VAL A 140 -1.58 16.95 15.90
C VAL A 140 -1.27 17.36 17.33
N GLU A 141 -0.45 18.40 17.51
CA GLU A 141 -0.37 19.06 18.81
C GLU A 141 -1.74 19.72 19.08
N GLU A 142 -2.35 19.44 20.24
CA GLU A 142 -3.53 20.17 20.69
C GLU A 142 -3.15 21.65 20.88
N PHE A 143 -3.93 22.55 20.28
CA PHE A 143 -3.76 24.00 20.46
C PHE A 143 -4.93 24.60 21.22
N PHE A 144 -4.59 25.34 22.28
CA PHE A 144 -5.42 26.40 22.83
C PHE A 144 -5.17 27.71 22.07
N GLU A 145 -6.30 28.35 21.74
CA GLU A 145 -6.54 29.77 21.38
C GLU A 145 -5.90 30.35 20.09
N ASN A 146 -6.81 30.86 19.22
CA ASN A 146 -6.59 31.76 18.08
C ASN A 146 -6.46 31.17 16.66
N GLY A 147 -7.11 30.04 16.39
CA GLY A 147 -7.65 29.73 15.05
C GLY A 147 -6.64 29.54 13.90
N THR A 148 -5.35 29.36 14.20
CA THR A 148 -4.32 29.14 13.18
C THR A 148 -3.73 27.74 13.35
N ILE A 149 -3.75 26.92 12.30
CA ILE A 149 -3.17 25.57 12.32
C ILE A 149 -1.72 25.66 11.83
N THR A 150 -0.77 25.30 12.69
CA THR A 150 0.63 25.18 12.30
C THR A 150 1.00 23.71 12.19
N VAL A 151 1.17 23.21 10.97
CA VAL A 151 1.63 21.83 10.71
C VAL A 151 3.16 21.82 10.66
N LYS A 152 3.83 21.20 11.62
CA LYS A 152 5.27 20.91 11.52
C LYS A 152 5.48 19.61 10.78
N GLN A 153 6.17 19.67 9.64
CA GLN A 153 6.62 18.48 8.93
C GLN A 153 7.72 17.79 9.77
N SER A 154 7.42 16.63 10.35
CA SER A 154 8.45 15.80 10.99
C SER A 154 9.44 15.33 9.92
N GLN A 155 10.74 15.36 10.24
CA GLN A 155 11.85 15.09 9.32
C GLN A 155 11.62 13.84 8.45
N PHE A 156 11.33 14.08 7.18
CA PHE A 156 11.24 13.05 6.16
C PHE A 156 12.63 12.54 5.80
N HIS A 157 12.80 11.21 5.74
CA HIS A 157 13.80 10.62 4.86
C HIS A 157 13.16 10.53 3.47
N LYS A 158 13.51 11.48 2.60
CA LYS A 158 12.98 11.58 1.23
C LYS A 158 13.28 10.33 0.42
N TYR A 159 12.25 9.55 0.14
CA TYR A 159 12.04 8.89 -1.14
C TYR A 159 10.56 9.11 -1.47
N PHE A 160 10.22 9.36 -2.73
CA PHE A 160 8.91 9.79 -3.26
C PHE A 160 8.70 11.30 -3.37
N SER A 161 8.81 11.78 -4.61
CA SER A 161 8.13 12.96 -5.12
C SER A 161 6.67 12.58 -5.42
N SER A 162 5.71 13.22 -4.77
CA SER A 162 4.31 13.18 -5.20
C SER A 162 4.05 14.37 -6.12
N SER A 163 3.60 14.08 -7.34
CA SER A 163 2.85 15.01 -8.18
C SER A 163 1.40 14.56 -8.17
N ASN A 164 0.57 15.20 -7.33
CA ASN A 164 -0.82 15.60 -7.61
C ASN A 164 -1.48 16.06 -6.30
N GLU A 165 -1.75 17.36 -6.22
CA GLU A 165 -2.59 17.97 -5.20
C GLU A 165 -4.06 17.85 -5.63
N GLU A 166 -4.87 17.05 -4.93
CA GLU A 166 -6.32 17.20 -5.00
C GLU A 166 -6.78 18.25 -4.00
N VAL A 167 -7.18 19.40 -4.53
CA VAL A 167 -7.70 20.55 -3.77
C VAL A 167 -9.19 20.33 -3.48
N ILE A 168 -9.55 20.05 -2.23
CA ILE A 168 -10.94 20.08 -1.78
C ILE A 168 -11.29 21.50 -1.36
N SER A 169 -12.19 22.16 -2.12
CA SER A 169 -12.73 23.48 -1.79
C SER A 169 -13.79 23.40 -0.69
N TYR A 170 -13.78 24.33 0.26
CA TYR A 170 -14.89 24.52 1.22
C TYR A 170 -15.25 26.02 1.31
N ARG A 171 -16.56 26.33 1.22
CA ARG A 171 -17.15 27.67 1.43
C ARG A 171 -16.66 28.80 0.50
N ASN A 172 -16.76 28.60 -0.82
CA ASN A 172 -16.76 29.65 -1.85
C ASN A 172 -15.55 30.62 -1.91
N LEU A 173 -14.40 30.26 -1.32
CA LEU A 173 -13.15 31.01 -1.51
C LEU A 173 -12.31 30.34 -2.60
N LYS A 174 -11.99 31.07 -3.67
CA LYS A 174 -11.02 30.61 -4.67
C LYS A 174 -9.62 30.89 -4.15
N LEU A 175 -8.68 29.98 -4.41
CA LEU A 175 -7.27 30.10 -4.01
C LEU A 175 -6.61 31.41 -4.49
N GLU A 176 -7.12 31.97 -5.59
CA GLU A 176 -6.68 33.25 -6.15
C GLU A 176 -6.95 34.43 -5.21
N ASP A 177 -7.99 34.35 -4.39
CA ASP A 177 -8.35 35.40 -3.41
C ASP A 177 -7.36 35.42 -2.23
N VAL A 178 -6.78 34.27 -1.89
CA VAL A 178 -5.79 34.13 -0.81
C VAL A 178 -4.42 34.69 -1.23
N LYS A 179 -4.05 34.55 -2.50
CA LYS A 179 -2.77 35.06 -3.04
C LYS A 179 -2.65 36.58 -2.98
N LYS A 180 -3.76 37.33 -2.97
CA LYS A 180 -3.74 38.80 -2.84
C LYS A 180 -3.53 39.32 -1.42
N THR A 181 -3.74 38.48 -0.40
CA THR A 181 -3.78 38.95 1.00
C THR A 181 -2.50 38.66 1.77
N CYS A 182 -1.67 37.73 1.31
CA CYS A 182 -0.41 37.41 1.96
C CYS A 182 0.78 37.85 1.10
N SER A 183 1.26 39.07 1.33
CA SER A 183 2.61 39.46 0.92
C SER A 183 3.61 38.76 1.85
N TYR A 184 4.37 37.81 1.33
CA TYR A 184 5.57 37.29 2.00
C TYR A 184 6.79 37.70 1.19
N GLU A 185 7.68 38.47 1.84
CA GLU A 185 9.03 38.69 1.36
C GLU A 185 9.84 37.40 1.54
N ILE A 186 10.45 36.95 0.44
CA ILE A 186 11.38 35.82 0.46
C ILE A 186 12.78 36.41 0.68
N ASP A 187 13.28 36.34 1.91
CA ASP A 187 14.68 36.62 2.22
C ASP A 187 15.55 35.45 1.74
N ASN A 188 16.20 35.62 0.59
CA ASN A 188 17.18 34.68 0.04
C ASN A 188 18.54 34.85 0.76
N GLY A 189 18.59 34.43 2.01
CA GLY A 189 19.75 34.55 2.88
C GLY A 189 20.49 33.22 3.15
N LYS A 190 21.48 32.94 2.29
CA LYS A 190 22.74 32.18 2.54
C LYS A 190 22.84 30.70 2.15
N ARG A 191 23.92 30.47 1.40
CA ARG A 191 24.42 29.29 0.69
C ARG A 191 25.15 28.32 1.62
N MET A 192 25.25 27.06 1.20
CA MET A 192 26.48 26.28 1.36
C MET A 192 26.99 25.85 -0.02
N ILE A 193 28.28 26.08 -0.23
CA ILE A 193 29.10 25.63 -1.36
C ILE A 193 29.72 24.27 -0.95
N ALA A 194 30.01 23.43 -1.95
CA ALA A 194 30.59 22.10 -1.85
C ALA A 194 31.81 21.97 -0.93
#